data_AF-A0A7S2UNQ2-F1
#
_entry.id   AF-A0A7S2UNQ2-F1
#
_cell.length_a   1.000
_cell.length_b   1.000
_cell.length_c   1.000
_cell.angle_alpha   90.00
_cell.angle_beta   90.00
_cell.angle_gamma   90.00
#
_symmetry.space_group_name_H-M   'P 1'
#
loop_
_entity.id
_entity.type
_entity.pdbx_description
1 polymer ?
#
loop_
_entity_poly.entity_id
_entity_poly.type
_entity_poly.pdbx_seq_one_letter_code
_entity_poly.pdbx_strand_id
1 'polypeptide(L)'
;LLDVNKIACFLAHHLFNRKREPWLQSDFVSEWESIIPGVGDAYKPDLKLLKGVALYTSAVLDDATQGDKHENGSGYLKYFPESKLPSEPKARFRRLFAEKEQWTLDELLPYVARVTEEGDLTQSEVLLKCTRVVNEEKDGTVNQ
;
A
#
# COMPACT_ATOMS: atom_id res chain seq x y z
N LEU A 1 -27.76 5.00 -1.40
CA LEU A 1 -26.91 4.78 -2.59
C LEU A 1 -25.87 3.74 -2.25
N LEU A 2 -25.58 2.81 -3.16
CA LEU A 2 -24.49 1.87 -3.01
C LEU A 2 -23.16 2.61 -3.29
N ASP A 3 -22.19 2.47 -2.39
CA ASP A 3 -20.89 3.16 -2.50
C ASP A 3 -19.95 2.33 -3.38
N VAL A 4 -19.67 2.82 -4.59
CA VAL A 4 -18.88 2.12 -5.61
C VAL A 4 -17.45 1.84 -5.11
N ASN A 5 -16.86 2.74 -4.32
CA ASN A 5 -15.51 2.53 -3.77
C ASN A 5 -15.49 1.40 -2.76
N LYS A 6 -16.52 1.28 -1.92
CA LYS A 6 -16.66 0.14 -0.99
C LYS A 6 -16.82 -1.18 -1.73
N ILE A 7 -17.57 -1.21 -2.83
CA ILE A 7 -17.67 -2.40 -3.68
C ILE A 7 -16.30 -2.76 -4.26
N ALA A 8 -15.58 -1.78 -4.82
CA ALA A 8 -14.26 -1.99 -5.40
C ALA A 8 -13.27 -2.55 -4.36
N CYS A 9 -13.21 -1.96 -3.16
CA CYS A 9 -12.38 -2.49 -2.07
C CYS A 9 -12.77 -3.91 -1.67
N PHE A 10 -14.07 -4.19 -1.54
CA PHE A 10 -14.56 -5.53 -1.22
C PHE A 10 -14.13 -6.57 -2.27
N LEU A 11 -14.26 -6.23 -3.56
CA LEU A 11 -13.83 -7.08 -4.65
C LEU A 11 -12.31 -7.29 -4.66
N ALA A 12 -11.54 -6.24 -4.34
CA ALA A 12 -10.08 -6.37 -4.19
C ALA A 12 -9.72 -7.37 -3.08
N HIS A 13 -10.33 -7.29 -1.90
CA HIS A 13 -10.14 -8.28 -0.83
C HIS A 13 -10.52 -9.69 -1.29
N HIS A 14 -11.62 -9.84 -2.03
CA HIS A 14 -12.03 -11.15 -2.56
C HIS A 14 -10.99 -11.71 -3.52
N LEU A 15 -10.49 -10.91 -4.46
CA LEU A 15 -9.43 -11.32 -5.41
C LEU A 15 -8.15 -11.72 -4.70
N PHE A 16 -7.69 -10.93 -3.72
CA PHE A 16 -6.51 -11.27 -2.93
C PHE A 16 -6.66 -12.55 -2.12
N ASN A 17 -7.88 -12.96 -1.76
CA ASN A 17 -8.11 -14.22 -1.05
C ASN A 17 -8.14 -15.45 -1.99
N ARG A 18 -8.16 -15.27 -3.32
CA ARG A 18 -8.16 -16.40 -4.28
C ARG A 18 -6.82 -17.12 -4.38
N LYS A 19 -5.72 -16.41 -4.14
CA LYS A 19 -4.36 -16.97 -4.17
C LYS A 19 -3.50 -16.34 -3.07
N ARG A 20 -2.45 -17.02 -2.63
CA ARG A 20 -1.57 -16.51 -1.55
C ARG A 20 -0.37 -15.75 -2.09
N GLU A 21 0.00 -16.01 -3.32
CA GLU A 21 1.13 -15.44 -4.01
C GLU A 21 0.86 -13.96 -4.36
N PRO A 22 1.90 -13.11 -4.38
CA PRO A 22 1.78 -11.77 -4.92
C PRO A 22 1.22 -11.78 -6.33
N TRP A 23 0.40 -10.77 -6.65
CA TRP A 23 -0.10 -10.56 -8.00
C TRP A 23 0.86 -9.68 -8.78
N LEU A 24 1.07 -9.94 -10.06
CA LEU A 24 1.55 -8.88 -10.94
C LEU A 24 0.50 -7.77 -10.98
N GLN A 25 0.89 -6.50 -10.86
CA GLN A 25 -0.06 -5.39 -10.77
C GLN A 25 -1.00 -5.36 -11.98
N SER A 26 -0.46 -5.55 -13.20
CA SER A 26 -1.26 -5.57 -14.43
C SER A 26 -2.33 -6.66 -14.40
N ASP A 27 -1.96 -7.86 -13.96
CA ASP A 27 -2.87 -9.01 -13.91
C ASP A 27 -3.97 -8.78 -12.88
N PHE A 28 -3.61 -8.22 -11.71
CA PHE A 28 -4.59 -7.88 -10.69
C PHE A 28 -5.58 -6.83 -11.18
N VAL A 29 -5.10 -5.74 -11.79
CA VAL A 29 -5.96 -4.65 -12.27
C VAL A 29 -6.89 -5.18 -13.37
N SER A 30 -6.37 -5.96 -14.32
CA SER A 30 -7.17 -6.59 -15.37
C SER A 30 -8.30 -7.45 -14.79
N GLU A 31 -8.00 -8.30 -13.79
CA GLU A 31 -9.01 -9.11 -13.10
C GLU A 31 -9.98 -8.28 -12.25
N TRP A 32 -9.52 -7.17 -11.68
CA TRP A 32 -10.34 -6.32 -10.83
C TRP A 32 -11.31 -5.46 -11.63
N GLU A 33 -10.91 -5.01 -12.81
CA GLU A 33 -11.74 -4.30 -13.79
C GLU A 33 -12.71 -5.24 -14.53
N SER A 34 -12.33 -6.50 -14.75
CA SER A 34 -13.20 -7.48 -15.44
C SER A 34 -14.44 -7.86 -14.63
N ILE A 35 -14.40 -7.70 -13.30
CA ILE A 35 -15.58 -7.88 -12.46
C ILE A 35 -16.48 -6.66 -12.64
N ILE A 36 -17.60 -6.83 -13.34
CA ILE A 36 -18.62 -5.78 -13.48
C ILE A 36 -19.70 -5.99 -12.42
N PRO A 37 -19.68 -5.25 -11.30
CA PRO A 37 -20.79 -5.26 -10.35
C PRO A 37 -22.05 -4.65 -10.97
N GLY A 38 -23.21 -4.89 -10.36
CA GLY A 38 -24.53 -4.37 -10.80
C GLY A 38 -24.69 -2.83 -10.79
N VAL A 39 -23.58 -2.08 -10.74
CA VAL A 39 -23.49 -0.62 -10.88
C VAL A 39 -22.97 -0.18 -12.26
N GLY A 40 -22.68 -1.12 -13.16
CA GLY A 40 -22.35 -0.85 -14.57
C GLY A 40 -21.14 0.05 -14.76
N ASP A 41 -21.20 0.96 -15.74
CA ASP A 41 -20.10 1.84 -16.18
C ASP A 41 -19.57 2.81 -15.09
N ALA A 42 -20.29 2.94 -13.98
CA ALA A 42 -19.82 3.70 -12.82
C ALA A 42 -18.67 2.99 -12.09
N TYR A 43 -18.50 1.69 -12.28
CA TYR A 43 -17.43 0.91 -11.68
C TYR A 43 -16.09 1.18 -12.38
N LYS A 44 -15.23 1.94 -11.71
CA LYS A 44 -13.86 2.24 -12.14
C LYS A 44 -12.93 2.11 -10.94
N PRO A 45 -12.40 0.89 -10.67
CA PRO A 45 -11.51 0.68 -9.54
C PRO A 45 -10.20 1.46 -9.74
N ASP A 46 -9.74 2.13 -8.68
CA ASP A 46 -8.49 2.90 -8.67
C ASP A 46 -7.49 2.22 -7.72
N LEU A 47 -6.23 2.11 -8.14
CA LEU A 47 -5.13 1.59 -7.31
C LEU A 47 -5.01 2.30 -5.95
N LYS A 48 -5.42 3.56 -5.85
CA LYS A 48 -5.48 4.29 -4.57
C LYS A 48 -6.36 3.62 -3.53
N LEU A 49 -7.37 2.85 -3.94
CA LEU A 49 -8.23 2.09 -3.04
C LEU A 49 -7.53 0.86 -2.44
N LEU A 50 -6.38 0.46 -2.98
CA LEU A 50 -5.55 -0.62 -2.43
C LEU A 50 -4.64 -0.17 -1.29
N LYS A 51 -4.56 1.15 -1.02
CA LYS A 51 -3.87 1.70 0.15
C LYS A 51 -4.47 1.09 1.43
N GLY A 52 -3.63 0.46 2.25
CA GLY A 52 -4.10 -0.24 3.45
C GLY A 52 -4.67 -1.65 3.18
N VAL A 53 -4.74 -2.10 1.93
CA VAL A 53 -5.22 -3.43 1.52
C VAL A 53 -4.06 -4.32 1.06
N ALA A 54 -3.14 -3.74 0.29
CA ALA A 54 -2.01 -4.45 -0.29
C ALA A 54 -0.76 -3.58 -0.36
N LEU A 55 0.40 -4.23 -0.34
CA LEU A 55 1.71 -3.60 -0.55
C LEU A 55 2.11 -3.71 -2.01
N TYR A 56 2.63 -2.60 -2.53
CA TYR A 56 3.25 -2.55 -3.84
C TYR A 56 4.77 -2.68 -3.71
N THR A 57 5.34 -3.61 -4.47
CA THR A 57 6.79 -3.77 -4.62
C THR A 57 7.14 -3.59 -6.08
N SER A 58 7.95 -2.58 -6.40
CA SER A 58 8.50 -2.43 -7.75
C SER A 58 9.45 -3.60 -8.01
N ALA A 59 9.29 -4.29 -9.15
CA ALA A 59 10.33 -5.19 -9.63
C ALA A 59 11.44 -4.34 -10.24
N VAL A 60 12.30 -3.78 -9.39
CA VAL A 60 13.56 -3.20 -9.87
C VAL A 60 14.45 -4.39 -10.19
N LEU A 61 14.71 -4.61 -11.47
CA LEU A 61 15.92 -5.31 -11.89
C LEU A 61 17.10 -4.45 -11.42
N ASP A 62 18.11 -5.12 -10.91
CA ASP A 62 19.33 -4.53 -10.38
C ASP A 62 20.11 -3.82 -11.50
N ASP A 63 19.73 -2.62 -11.91
CA ASP A 63 20.62 -1.76 -12.69
C ASP A 63 20.29 -0.27 -12.54
N ALA A 64 21.37 0.48 -12.35
CA ALA A 64 21.38 1.90 -12.05
C ALA A 64 20.99 2.73 -13.27
N THR A 65 19.69 2.88 -13.54
CA THR A 65 19.21 3.96 -14.41
C THR A 65 17.97 4.62 -13.81
N GLN A 66 18.24 5.66 -13.05
CA GLN A 66 17.27 6.67 -12.65
C GLN A 66 16.79 7.39 -13.92
N GLY A 67 15.54 7.14 -14.32
CA GLY A 67 14.92 7.78 -15.47
C GLY A 67 13.41 7.63 -15.40
N ASP A 68 12.75 8.70 -14.97
CA ASP A 68 11.32 8.98 -15.09
C ASP A 68 10.52 8.05 -16.02
N LYS A 69 9.71 7.17 -15.40
CA LYS A 69 8.33 6.80 -15.77
C LYS A 69 7.85 5.63 -14.90
N HIS A 70 7.11 5.95 -13.84
CA HIS A 70 6.18 5.00 -13.21
C HIS A 70 5.01 4.76 -14.16
N GLU A 71 5.24 4.10 -15.29
CA GLU A 71 4.19 3.73 -16.23
C GLU A 71 4.24 2.23 -16.50
N ASN A 72 3.22 1.57 -15.95
CA ASN A 72 2.68 0.26 -16.32
C ASN A 72 3.46 -1.01 -15.97
N GLY A 73 3.01 -1.64 -14.87
CA GLY A 73 2.76 -3.08 -14.84
C GLY A 73 3.88 -3.98 -14.34
N SER A 74 5.07 -3.47 -14.06
CA SER A 74 6.21 -4.31 -13.65
C SER A 74 6.25 -4.66 -12.17
N GLY A 75 5.43 -4.05 -11.31
CA GLY A 75 5.45 -4.33 -9.87
C GLY A 75 4.48 -5.41 -9.41
N TYR A 76 4.68 -5.89 -8.19
CA TYR A 76 3.87 -6.90 -7.55
C TYR A 76 3.02 -6.32 -6.42
N LEU A 77 1.79 -6.81 -6.28
CA LEU A 77 0.85 -6.51 -5.21
C LEU A 77 0.76 -7.70 -4.25
N LYS A 78 1.18 -7.49 -3.00
CA LYS A 78 1.08 -8.49 -1.94
C LYS A 78 -0.06 -8.16 -0.99
N TYR A 79 -0.94 -9.13 -0.74
CA TYR A 79 -2.07 -8.91 0.17
C TYR A 79 -1.58 -8.67 1.60
N PHE A 80 -1.93 -7.51 2.14
CA PHE A 80 -1.51 -7.08 3.46
C PHE A 80 -2.52 -6.05 3.99
N PRO A 81 -3.69 -6.50 4.45
CA PRO A 81 -4.76 -5.61 4.84
C PRO A 81 -4.56 -5.09 6.27
N GLU A 82 -4.84 -3.80 6.48
CA GLU A 82 -4.70 -3.13 7.77
C GLU A 82 -5.63 -3.71 8.85
N SER A 83 -6.75 -4.31 8.44
CA SER A 83 -7.68 -5.04 9.30
C SER A 83 -7.11 -6.32 9.90
N LYS A 84 -6.02 -6.88 9.35
CA LYS A 84 -5.32 -8.06 9.91
C LYS A 84 -4.15 -7.67 10.82
N LEU A 85 -3.89 -6.37 11.01
CA LEU A 85 -2.83 -5.92 11.90
C LEU A 85 -3.30 -5.86 13.36
N PRO A 86 -2.39 -6.05 14.32
CA PRO A 86 -2.69 -5.87 15.74
C PRO A 86 -3.29 -4.49 16.05
N SER A 87 -4.22 -4.39 16.99
CA SER A 87 -4.72 -3.09 17.48
C SER A 87 -3.69 -2.35 18.34
N GLU A 88 -2.82 -3.09 19.05
CA GLU A 88 -1.78 -2.49 19.89
C GLU A 88 -0.70 -1.80 19.02
N PRO A 89 -0.39 -0.51 19.25
CA PRO A 89 0.52 0.26 18.41
C PRO A 89 1.87 -0.41 18.20
N LYS A 90 2.57 -0.82 19.27
CA LYS A 90 3.94 -1.36 19.15
C LYS A 90 3.95 -2.67 18.37
N ALA A 91 3.01 -3.57 18.64
CA ALA A 91 2.86 -4.82 17.90
C ALA A 91 2.52 -4.57 16.42
N ARG A 92 1.70 -3.56 16.12
CA ARG A 92 1.40 -3.15 14.74
C ARG A 92 2.64 -2.69 14.01
N PHE A 93 3.37 -1.70 14.53
CA PHE A 93 4.59 -1.20 13.89
C PHE A 93 5.65 -2.29 13.74
N ARG A 94 5.80 -3.16 14.74
CA ARG A 94 6.68 -4.33 14.62
C ARG A 94 6.29 -5.22 13.44
N ARG A 95 4.99 -5.46 13.20
CA ARG A 95 4.52 -6.26 12.06
C ARG A 95 4.73 -5.54 10.71
N LEU A 96 4.52 -4.23 10.68
CA LEU A 96 4.75 -3.38 9.51
C LEU A 96 6.23 -3.40 9.09
N PHE A 97 7.14 -3.14 10.04
CA PHE A 97 8.58 -3.12 9.76
C PHE A 97 9.18 -4.51 9.51
N ALA A 98 8.55 -5.58 10.02
CA ALA A 98 8.91 -6.94 9.63
C ALA A 98 8.48 -7.29 8.20
N GLU A 99 7.52 -6.56 7.62
CA GLU A 99 7.05 -6.79 6.25
C GLU A 99 7.83 -5.95 5.23
N LYS A 100 8.17 -4.71 5.58
CA LYS A 100 8.96 -3.78 4.76
C LYS A 100 9.78 -2.89 5.69
N GLU A 101 11.09 -2.79 5.50
CA GLU A 101 11.95 -2.06 6.43
C GLU A 101 11.78 -0.54 6.34
N GLN A 102 11.53 -0.03 5.12
CA GLN A 102 11.39 1.39 4.84
C GLN A 102 10.02 1.69 4.23
N TRP A 103 9.37 2.73 4.70
CA TRP A 103 8.04 3.13 4.24
C TRP A 103 8.06 4.59 3.86
N THR A 104 7.42 4.92 2.74
CA THR A 104 7.01 6.31 2.51
C THR A 104 5.85 6.64 3.44
N LEU A 105 5.71 7.93 3.78
CA LEU A 105 4.63 8.36 4.66
C LEU A 105 3.27 7.98 4.08
N ASP A 106 3.02 8.24 2.79
CA ASP A 106 1.76 7.93 2.11
C ASP A 106 1.39 6.44 2.10
N GLU A 107 2.38 5.55 2.05
CA GLU A 107 2.16 4.10 2.17
C GLU A 107 1.83 3.68 3.60
N LEU A 108 2.43 4.35 4.59
CA LEU A 108 2.31 3.99 6.01
C LEU A 108 0.99 4.49 6.63
N LEU A 109 0.53 5.70 6.26
CA LEU A 109 -0.64 6.36 6.83
C LEU A 109 -1.90 5.47 6.89
N PRO A 110 -2.29 4.75 5.82
CA PRO A 110 -3.47 3.88 5.83
C PRO A 110 -3.41 2.77 6.89
N TYR A 111 -2.20 2.33 7.26
CA TYR A 111 -2.01 1.25 8.24
C TYR A 111 -2.04 1.72 9.68
N VAL A 112 -1.87 3.02 9.93
CA VAL A 112 -1.78 3.59 11.28
C VAL A 112 -3.01 4.42 11.66
N ALA A 113 -3.89 4.74 10.71
CA ALA A 113 -5.11 5.53 10.95
C ALA A 113 -5.97 4.94 12.08
N ARG A 114 -6.23 3.63 12.04
CA ARG A 114 -7.06 2.96 13.06
C ARG A 114 -6.48 3.02 14.47
N VAL A 115 -5.15 3.02 14.62
CA VAL A 115 -4.50 3.11 15.94
C VAL A 115 -4.76 4.47 16.60
N THR A 116 -4.92 5.51 15.80
CA THR A 116 -5.13 6.88 16.28
C THR A 116 -6.61 7.17 16.56
N GLU A 117 -7.52 6.41 15.96
CA GLU A 117 -8.96 6.50 16.26
C GLU A 117 -9.29 5.86 17.62
N GLU A 118 -8.53 4.84 18.03
CA GLU A 118 -8.75 4.08 19.27
C GLU A 118 -7.96 4.64 20.48
N GLY A 119 -7.11 5.67 20.30
CA GLY A 119 -6.21 6.17 21.34
C GLY A 119 -6.14 7.69 21.48
N ASP A 120 -5.50 8.17 22.55
CA ASP A 120 -5.36 9.61 22.85
C ASP A 120 -4.28 10.33 22.02
N LEU A 121 -3.51 9.59 21.21
CA LEU A 121 -2.39 10.12 20.45
C LEU A 121 -2.80 10.39 19.00
N THR A 122 -2.39 11.55 18.50
CA THR A 122 -2.52 11.90 17.09
C THR A 122 -1.62 11.02 16.21
N GLN A 123 -1.93 10.95 14.92
CA GLN A 123 -1.15 10.19 13.93
C GLN A 123 0.32 10.61 13.90
N SER A 124 0.60 11.91 13.98
CA SER A 124 1.95 12.44 14.03
C SER A 124 2.70 12.00 15.29
N GLU A 125 2.05 11.99 16.45
CA GLU A 125 2.67 11.56 17.72
C GLU A 125 2.97 10.06 17.73
N VAL A 126 2.06 9.24 17.20
CA VAL A 126 2.28 7.80 17.05
C VAL A 126 3.46 7.52 16.13
N LEU A 127 3.54 8.22 15.00
CA LEU A 127 4.67 8.09 14.06
C LEU A 127 5.99 8.50 14.72
N LEU A 128 6.06 9.66 15.38
CA LEU A 128 7.29 10.12 16.06
C LEU A 128 7.76 9.16 17.15
N LYS A 129 6.84 8.47 17.85
CA LYS A 129 7.18 7.51 18.91
C LYS A 129 7.60 6.14 18.37
N CYS A 130 7.11 5.74 17.20
CA CYS A 130 7.25 4.37 16.71
C CYS A 130 8.11 4.24 15.44
N THR A 131 8.54 5.35 14.85
CA THR A 131 9.36 5.35 13.63
C THR A 131 10.59 6.25 13.77
N ARG A 132 11.58 6.05 12.89
CA ARG A 132 12.71 6.95 12.72
C ARG A 132 12.69 7.46 11.28
N VAL A 133 12.72 8.79 11.12
CA VAL A 133 12.83 9.41 9.79
C VAL A 133 14.27 9.31 9.32
N VAL A 134 14.46 8.88 8.08
CA VAL A 134 15.74 8.91 7.38
C VAL A 134 15.59 9.88 6.23
N ASN A 135 16.38 10.96 6.24
CA ASN A 135 16.48 11.87 5.10
C ASN A 135 17.60 11.35 4.20
N GLU A 136 17.31 11.11 2.93
CA GLU A 136 18.36 10.88 1.92
C GLU A 136 18.97 12.24 1.54
N GLU A 137 20.08 12.59 2.18
CA GLU A 137 20.95 13.66 1.68
C GLU A 137 21.67 13.16 0.43
N LYS A 138 21.32 13.72 -0.75
CA LYS A 138 22.09 13.51 -1.99
C LYS A 138 23.48 14.14 -1.81
N ASP A 139 24.46 13.34 -1.39
CA ASP A 139 25.85 13.76 -1.33
C ASP A 139 26.38 14.03 -2.76
N GLY A 140 26.46 15.31 -3.11
CA GLY A 140 26.98 15.77 -4.39
C GLY A 140 28.50 15.72 -4.41
N THR A 141 29.08 14.56 -4.73
CA THR A 141 30.51 14.48 -5.07
C THR A 141 30.71 14.94 -6.52
N VAL A 142 30.97 16.23 -6.73
CA VAL A 142 31.67 16.72 -7.93
C VAL A 142 33.16 16.76 -7.59
N ASN A 143 33.90 15.75 -8.05
CA ASN A 143 35.36 15.77 -8.02
C ASN A 143 35.88 16.82 -9.02
N GLN A 144 36.85 17.60 -8.55
CA GLN A 144 37.61 18.60 -9.31
C GLN A 144 38.41 18.01 -10.46
#